data_AF-A0A2D8HYK6-F1
#
_entry.id   AF-A0A2D8HYK6-F1
#
_cell.length_a   1.000
_cell.length_b   1.000
_cell.length_c   1.000
_cell.angle_alpha   90.00
_cell.angle_beta   90.00
_cell.angle_gamma   90.00
#
_symmetry.space_group_name_H-M   'P 1'
#
loop_
_entity.id
_entity.type
_entity.pdbx_description
1 polymer ?
#
loop_
_entity_poly.entity_id
_entity_poly.type
_entity_poly.pdbx_seq_one_letter_code
_entity_poly.pdbx_strand_id
1 'polypeptide(L)'
;MRHLVNFGLLFSFSALSVTGVLAYLRPFSITVTQIHIIAGFVTLVLVLMHLLARLPYFKNRITKGSQGASLRLQVILFGSVFGFLVYGSVSSIPPSSWLIDNSYEHRNSSQIVRSSSLVGFEQPAPHRKWIVRQSQDDNGSGLSIYLSFQEELNPMPSIAVWAESTTGSMIETLYLEQSLAYSEVPLWEDYKTQRSHILPLWRHRYTLLSGIKPSGEVDAVSGATESHRFALDPYLVVGKGNEFVLCVEINAPRDTNKEFSNTLLGQPSLLYTCLVEVDSDEPYYLFDLTGHGGGDALETGNIQYDFDIIGSAKKMKDLFLVKLEK
;
A
#
# COMPACT_ATOMS: atom_id res chain seq x y z
N MET A 1 2.03 13.65 -40.99
CA MET A 1 2.41 12.41 -40.27
C MET A 1 3.80 12.46 -39.65
N ARG A 2 4.90 12.71 -40.38
CA ARG A 2 6.27 12.68 -39.80
C ARG A 2 6.50 13.64 -38.63
N HIS A 3 6.05 14.89 -38.73
CA HIS A 3 6.19 15.85 -37.64
C HIS A 3 5.35 15.47 -36.42
N LEU A 4 4.11 15.01 -36.63
CA LEU A 4 3.22 14.55 -35.56
C LEU A 4 3.82 13.36 -34.79
N VAL A 5 4.36 12.37 -35.50
CA VAL A 5 5.02 11.22 -34.85
C VAL A 5 6.27 11.65 -34.09
N ASN A 6 7.09 12.54 -34.66
CA ASN A 6 8.32 12.99 -34.00
C ASN A 6 8.04 13.85 -32.76
N PHE A 7 7.12 14.81 -32.83
CA PHE A 7 6.71 15.61 -31.67
C PHE A 7 6.00 14.75 -30.63
N GLY A 8 5.13 13.83 -31.06
CA GLY A 8 4.48 12.88 -30.15
C GLY A 8 5.50 12.00 -29.41
N LEU A 9 6.53 11.51 -30.10
CA LEU A 9 7.60 10.73 -29.47
C LEU A 9 8.39 11.59 -28.48
N LEU A 10 8.72 12.84 -28.82
CA LEU A 10 9.41 13.76 -27.93
C LEU A 10 8.62 13.96 -26.62
N PHE A 11 7.34 14.31 -26.71
CA PHE A 11 6.53 14.58 -25.52
C PHE A 11 6.25 13.31 -24.70
N SER A 12 5.88 12.20 -25.35
CA SER A 12 5.62 10.94 -24.66
C SER A 12 6.87 10.36 -23.98
N PHE A 13 8.03 10.42 -24.64
CA PHE A 13 9.30 10.04 -24.02
C PHE A 13 9.70 10.97 -22.87
N SER A 14 9.46 12.28 -23.00
CA SER A 14 9.74 13.22 -21.91
C SER A 14 8.87 12.91 -20.69
N ALA A 15 7.58 12.60 -20.90
CA ALA A 15 6.69 12.18 -19.84
C ALA A 15 7.17 10.88 -19.17
N LEU A 16 7.58 9.86 -19.94
CA LEU A 16 8.16 8.62 -19.41
C LEU A 16 9.44 8.87 -18.60
N SER A 17 10.34 9.72 -19.08
CA SER A 17 11.60 10.04 -18.41
C SER A 17 11.34 10.74 -17.06
N VAL A 18 10.50 11.78 -17.06
CA VAL A 18 10.15 12.52 -15.83
C VAL A 18 9.43 11.61 -14.83
N THR A 19 8.41 10.87 -15.27
CA THR A 19 7.66 9.97 -14.37
C THR A 19 8.51 8.81 -13.87
N GLY A 20 9.44 8.28 -14.68
CA GLY A 20 10.39 7.25 -14.24
C GLY A 20 11.36 7.76 -13.17
N VAL A 21 11.89 8.98 -13.34
CA VAL A 21 12.74 9.63 -12.32
C VAL A 21 11.94 9.91 -11.04
N LEU A 22 10.68 10.36 -11.17
CA LEU A 22 9.81 10.58 -10.02
C LEU A 22 9.55 9.27 -9.27
N ALA A 23 9.18 8.19 -9.96
CA ALA A 23 8.95 6.88 -9.35
C ALA A 23 10.21 6.30 -8.66
N TYR A 24 11.40 6.67 -9.14
CA TYR A 24 12.66 6.27 -8.52
C TYR A 24 12.97 7.05 -7.24
N LEU A 25 12.66 8.35 -7.20
CA LEU A 25 13.06 9.27 -6.11
C LEU A 25 11.96 9.55 -5.07
N ARG A 26 10.70 9.23 -5.36
CA ARG A 26 9.54 9.60 -4.54
C ARG A 26 8.77 8.34 -4.10
N PRO A 27 7.94 8.45 -3.05
CA PRO A 27 6.96 7.42 -2.71
C PRO A 27 6.07 7.09 -3.91
N PHE A 28 5.56 5.86 -3.93
CA PHE A 28 4.56 5.44 -4.90
C PHE A 28 3.41 6.44 -5.01
N SER A 29 3.03 6.73 -6.25
CA SER A 29 1.91 7.62 -6.57
C SER A 29 1.11 7.04 -7.74
N ILE A 30 -0.19 6.84 -7.51
CA ILE A 30 -1.12 6.36 -8.54
C ILE A 30 -1.10 7.30 -9.76
N THR A 31 -1.12 8.62 -9.52
CA THR A 31 -1.09 9.62 -10.59
C THR A 31 0.18 9.52 -11.44
N VAL A 32 1.35 9.39 -10.82
CA VAL A 32 2.63 9.24 -11.55
C VAL A 32 2.61 7.96 -12.39
N THR A 33 2.17 6.85 -11.80
CA THR A 33 2.06 5.55 -12.49
C THR A 33 1.09 5.60 -13.66
N GLN A 34 -0.09 6.22 -13.50
CA GLN A 34 -1.08 6.39 -14.57
C GLN A 34 -0.50 7.18 -15.74
N ILE A 35 0.14 8.33 -15.46
CA ILE A 35 0.80 9.14 -16.50
C ILE A 35 1.88 8.32 -17.21
N HIS A 36 2.69 7.57 -16.46
CA HIS A 36 3.74 6.72 -17.02
C HIS A 36 3.19 5.64 -17.96
N ILE A 37 2.15 4.91 -17.53
CA ILE A 37 1.53 3.84 -18.34
C ILE A 37 0.91 4.41 -19.62
N ILE A 38 0.16 5.51 -19.52
CA ILE A 38 -0.46 6.15 -20.68
C ILE A 38 0.61 6.67 -21.65
N ALA A 39 1.64 7.35 -21.14
CA ALA A 39 2.76 7.82 -21.97
C ALA A 39 3.48 6.65 -22.64
N GLY A 40 3.71 5.55 -21.91
CA GLY A 40 4.31 4.32 -22.43
C GLY A 40 3.51 3.70 -23.57
N PHE A 41 2.20 3.59 -23.41
CA PHE A 41 1.31 3.11 -24.47
C PHE A 41 1.34 4.01 -25.71
N VAL A 42 1.28 5.33 -25.53
CA VAL A 42 1.39 6.30 -26.64
C VAL A 42 2.74 6.18 -27.33
N THR A 43 3.84 6.09 -26.59
CA THR A 43 5.18 5.89 -27.15
C THR A 43 5.23 4.59 -27.96
N LEU A 44 4.67 3.48 -27.46
CA LEU A 44 4.63 2.21 -28.18
C LEU A 44 3.93 2.34 -29.53
N VAL A 45 2.74 2.95 -29.58
CA VAL A 45 1.99 3.17 -30.83
C VAL A 45 2.79 4.05 -31.80
N LEU A 46 3.38 5.15 -31.30
CA LEU A 46 4.17 6.06 -32.13
C LEU A 46 5.46 5.43 -32.65
N VAL A 47 6.12 4.58 -31.86
CA VAL A 47 7.28 3.79 -32.30
C VAL A 47 6.86 2.81 -33.38
N LEU A 48 5.74 2.09 -33.23
CA LEU A 48 5.22 1.21 -34.28
C LEU A 48 4.93 1.98 -35.58
N MET A 49 4.24 3.11 -35.51
CA MET A 49 4.02 3.98 -36.67
C MET A 49 5.34 4.46 -37.30
N HIS A 50 6.32 4.82 -36.47
CA HIS A 50 7.65 5.24 -36.94
C HIS A 50 8.37 4.11 -37.68
N LEU A 51 8.36 2.89 -37.13
CA LEU A 51 8.97 1.71 -37.73
C LEU A 51 8.27 1.31 -39.03
N LEU A 52 6.93 1.30 -39.05
CA LEU A 52 6.15 1.00 -40.25
C LEU A 52 6.44 2.00 -41.38
N ALA A 53 6.53 3.30 -41.07
CA ALA A 53 6.90 4.33 -42.04
C ALA A 53 8.33 4.19 -42.56
N ARG A 54 9.18 3.42 -41.87
CA ARG A 54 10.58 3.15 -42.25
C ARG A 54 10.81 1.72 -42.76
N LEU A 55 9.78 0.88 -42.87
CA LEU A 55 9.86 -0.47 -43.46
C LEU A 55 10.59 -0.52 -44.81
N PRO A 56 10.33 0.39 -45.77
CA PRO A 56 11.03 0.36 -47.06
C PRO A 56 12.54 0.63 -46.92
N TYR A 57 12.94 1.47 -45.96
CA TYR A 57 14.35 1.74 -45.67
C TYR A 57 15.04 0.48 -45.15
N PHE A 58 14.43 -0.21 -44.17
CA PHE A 58 14.97 -1.47 -43.66
C PHE A 58 15.04 -2.55 -44.74
N LYS A 59 13.98 -2.71 -45.54
CA LYS A 59 13.94 -3.69 -46.65
C LYS A 59 15.02 -3.43 -47.70
N ASN A 60 15.25 -2.17 -48.08
CA ASN A 60 16.28 -1.80 -49.05
C ASN A 60 17.71 -1.99 -48.50
N ARG A 61 17.90 -1.74 -47.20
CA ARG A 61 19.20 -1.94 -46.53
C ARG A 61 19.58 -3.42 -46.40
N ILE A 62 18.58 -4.31 -46.28
CA ILE A 62 18.77 -5.76 -46.22
C ILE A 62 19.01 -6.36 -47.61
N THR A 63 18.36 -5.84 -48.66
CA THR A 63 18.39 -6.44 -50.01
C THR A 63 19.51 -5.92 -50.94
N LYS A 64 20.10 -4.73 -50.71
CA LYS A 64 21.05 -4.10 -51.67
C LYS A 64 22.48 -3.85 -51.18
N GLY A 65 22.91 -4.28 -49.99
CA GLY A 65 24.19 -3.83 -49.42
C GLY A 65 25.34 -4.86 -49.40
N SER A 66 26.48 -4.54 -50.05
CA SER A 66 27.78 -5.20 -49.80
C SER A 66 28.34 -4.93 -48.38
N GLN A 67 27.63 -4.15 -47.56
CA GLN A 67 27.89 -3.88 -46.14
C GLN A 67 27.10 -4.80 -45.17
N GLY A 68 26.43 -5.85 -45.66
CA GLY A 68 25.58 -6.73 -44.84
C GLY A 68 26.27 -7.38 -43.64
N ALA A 69 27.60 -7.55 -43.68
CA ALA A 69 28.38 -8.10 -42.57
C ALA A 69 28.47 -7.12 -41.37
N SER A 70 28.65 -5.81 -41.59
CA SER A 70 28.76 -4.84 -40.49
C SER A 70 27.40 -4.60 -39.81
N LEU A 71 26.31 -4.66 -40.57
CA LEU A 71 24.95 -4.56 -40.03
C LEU A 71 24.60 -5.78 -39.15
N ARG A 72 24.94 -7.00 -39.60
CA ARG A 72 24.74 -8.22 -38.79
C ARG A 72 25.52 -8.15 -37.49
N LEU A 73 26.77 -7.69 -37.53
CA LEU A 73 27.59 -7.51 -36.34
C LEU A 73 26.98 -6.47 -35.38
N GLN A 74 26.49 -5.34 -35.89
CA GLN A 74 25.81 -4.31 -35.07
C GLN A 74 24.54 -4.86 -34.42
N VAL A 75 23.71 -5.59 -35.15
CA VAL A 75 22.47 -6.18 -34.60
C VAL A 75 22.78 -7.23 -33.53
N ILE A 76 23.77 -8.10 -33.77
CA ILE A 76 24.21 -9.08 -32.78
C ILE A 76 24.77 -8.37 -31.55
N LEU A 77 25.60 -7.35 -31.72
CA LEU A 77 26.18 -6.59 -30.61
C LEU A 77 25.09 -5.93 -29.76
N PHE A 78 24.19 -5.15 -30.38
CA PHE A 78 23.12 -4.47 -29.65
C PHE A 78 22.14 -5.48 -29.02
N GLY A 79 21.81 -6.56 -29.72
CA GLY A 79 20.98 -7.63 -29.21
C GLY A 79 21.59 -8.33 -27.99
N SER A 80 22.89 -8.64 -28.04
CA SER A 80 23.63 -9.24 -26.91
C SER A 80 23.72 -8.29 -25.73
N VAL A 81 23.99 -7.00 -25.95
CA VAL A 81 24.03 -5.99 -24.87
C VAL A 81 22.65 -5.84 -24.22
N PHE A 82 21.58 -5.72 -25.01
CA PHE A 82 20.23 -5.62 -24.47
C PHE A 82 19.81 -6.91 -23.75
N GLY A 83 20.12 -8.07 -24.33
CA GLY A 83 19.87 -9.36 -23.70
C GLY A 83 20.59 -9.50 -22.36
N PHE A 84 21.84 -9.06 -22.29
CA PHE A 84 22.60 -9.02 -21.03
C PHE A 84 21.97 -8.07 -20.00
N LEU A 85 21.53 -6.87 -20.41
CA LEU A 85 20.86 -5.93 -19.51
C LEU A 85 19.53 -6.47 -18.96
N VAL A 86 18.74 -7.14 -19.82
CA VAL A 86 17.48 -7.79 -19.41
C VAL A 86 17.77 -8.95 -18.45
N TYR A 87 18.72 -9.82 -18.80
CA TYR A 87 19.13 -10.93 -17.95
C TYR A 87 19.66 -10.45 -16.58
N GLY A 88 20.51 -9.42 -16.58
CA GLY A 88 21.02 -8.80 -15.36
C GLY A 88 19.91 -8.19 -14.51
N SER A 89 18.89 -7.59 -15.13
CA SER A 89 17.72 -7.05 -14.43
C SER A 89 16.87 -8.14 -13.77
N VAL A 90 16.61 -9.25 -14.46
CA VAL A 90 15.85 -10.40 -13.90
C VAL A 90 16.63 -11.11 -12.79
N SER A 91 17.96 -11.18 -12.92
CA SER A 91 18.83 -11.87 -11.97
C SER A 91 19.35 -10.96 -10.84
N SER A 92 18.89 -9.71 -10.78
CA SER A 92 19.34 -8.70 -9.79
C SER A 92 20.86 -8.50 -9.74
N ILE A 93 21.51 -8.51 -10.90
CA ILE A 93 22.97 -8.34 -11.05
C ILE A 93 23.28 -6.85 -11.29
N PRO A 94 24.39 -6.30 -10.75
CA PRO A 94 24.80 -4.93 -11.06
C PRO A 94 24.91 -4.68 -12.59
N PRO A 95 24.45 -3.53 -13.09
CA PRO A 95 24.06 -2.32 -12.36
C PRO A 95 22.59 -2.25 -11.93
N SER A 96 21.72 -3.22 -12.26
CA SER A 96 20.28 -3.11 -11.97
C SER A 96 20.00 -3.11 -10.46
N SER A 97 20.67 -3.98 -9.70
CA SER A 97 20.56 -4.02 -8.24
C SER A 97 21.02 -2.71 -7.61
N TRP A 98 22.17 -2.16 -8.04
CA TRP A 98 22.65 -0.86 -7.56
C TRP A 98 21.60 0.25 -7.73
N LEU A 99 20.91 0.29 -8.87
CA LEU A 99 19.82 1.24 -9.09
C LEU A 99 18.67 0.99 -8.09
N ILE A 100 18.19 -0.25 -7.97
CA ILE A 100 17.08 -0.58 -7.06
C ILE A 100 17.43 -0.28 -5.60
N ASP A 101 18.64 -0.62 -5.14
CA ASP A 101 19.10 -0.39 -3.77
C ASP A 101 19.15 1.11 -3.41
N ASN A 102 19.29 1.97 -4.42
CA ASN A 102 19.30 3.42 -4.27
C ASN A 102 17.94 4.09 -4.53
N SER A 103 16.92 3.32 -4.90
CA SER A 103 15.55 3.81 -5.07
C SER A 103 14.92 4.20 -3.73
N TYR A 104 13.90 5.06 -3.79
CA TYR A 104 13.10 5.44 -2.63
C TYR A 104 12.47 4.20 -1.95
N GLU A 105 11.87 3.31 -2.74
CA GLU A 105 11.17 2.11 -2.26
C GLU A 105 12.07 1.19 -1.44
N HIS A 106 13.31 0.97 -1.87
CA HIS A 106 14.25 0.11 -1.15
C HIS A 106 14.72 0.77 0.15
N ARG A 107 15.13 2.05 0.07
CA ARG A 107 15.67 2.80 1.22
C ARG A 107 14.65 3.03 2.34
N ASN A 108 13.36 3.06 2.02
CA ASN A 108 12.29 3.28 2.99
C ASN A 108 11.44 2.01 3.20
N SER A 109 11.95 0.85 2.79
CA SER A 109 11.20 -0.42 2.81
C SER A 109 10.65 -0.82 4.17
N SER A 110 11.31 -0.42 5.27
CA SER A 110 10.88 -0.65 6.65
C SER A 110 9.69 0.23 7.09
N GLN A 111 9.52 1.40 6.48
CA GLN A 111 8.41 2.33 6.74
C GLN A 111 7.20 2.05 5.84
N ILE A 112 7.45 1.42 4.69
CA ILE A 112 6.42 1.10 3.70
C ILE A 112 5.66 -0.13 4.17
N VAL A 113 4.36 0.04 4.33
CA VAL A 113 3.47 -1.06 4.73
C VAL A 113 2.98 -1.76 3.48
N ARG A 114 3.18 -3.07 3.44
CA ARG A 114 2.61 -3.93 2.39
C ARG A 114 1.76 -4.97 3.09
N SER A 115 0.47 -5.00 2.78
CA SER A 115 -0.41 -6.08 3.23
C SER A 115 0.14 -7.43 2.74
N SER A 116 -0.08 -8.47 3.53
CA SER A 116 0.24 -9.84 3.14
C SER A 116 -0.41 -10.18 1.80
N SER A 117 0.27 -10.99 0.97
CA SER A 117 -0.29 -11.48 -0.29
C SER A 117 -1.53 -12.36 -0.10
N LEU A 118 -1.79 -12.80 1.13
CA LEU A 118 -2.95 -13.57 1.53
C LEU A 118 -4.17 -12.69 1.84
N VAL A 119 -4.00 -11.36 1.87
CA VAL A 119 -5.08 -10.38 2.05
C VAL A 119 -5.47 -9.77 0.71
N GLY A 120 -6.73 -9.93 0.32
CA GLY A 120 -7.39 -9.19 -0.73
C GLY A 120 -8.31 -8.11 -0.17
N PHE A 121 -8.55 -7.06 -0.93
CA PHE A 121 -9.55 -6.05 -0.57
C PHE A 121 -10.29 -5.54 -1.81
N GLU A 122 -11.56 -5.20 -1.60
CA GLU A 122 -12.46 -4.67 -2.61
C GLU A 122 -13.26 -3.50 -2.02
N GLN A 123 -13.64 -2.57 -2.89
CA GLN A 123 -14.56 -1.48 -2.56
C GLN A 123 -15.87 -1.68 -3.34
N PRO A 124 -16.81 -2.51 -2.83
CA PRO A 124 -18.04 -2.85 -3.57
C PRO A 124 -18.96 -1.64 -3.77
N ALA A 125 -18.83 -0.62 -2.92
CA ALA A 125 -19.51 0.68 -3.05
C ALA A 125 -18.63 1.79 -2.44
N PRO A 126 -18.87 3.08 -2.75
CA PRO A 126 -18.02 4.19 -2.29
C PRO A 126 -17.76 4.21 -0.76
N HIS A 127 -18.75 3.79 0.04
CA HIS A 127 -18.71 3.79 1.51
C HIS A 127 -18.60 2.39 2.12
N ARG A 128 -18.18 1.40 1.32
CA ARG A 128 -18.08 0.01 1.77
C ARG A 128 -16.72 -0.54 1.42
N LYS A 129 -16.06 -1.19 2.38
CA LYS A 129 -14.81 -1.91 2.16
C LYS A 129 -14.98 -3.35 2.58
N TRP A 130 -14.50 -4.26 1.75
CA TRP A 130 -14.43 -5.68 2.04
C TRP A 130 -12.96 -6.09 2.03
N ILE A 131 -12.49 -6.66 3.14
CA ILE A 131 -11.15 -7.20 3.30
C ILE A 131 -11.29 -8.70 3.50
N VAL A 132 -10.57 -9.51 2.74
CA VAL A 132 -10.61 -10.97 2.83
C VAL A 132 -9.19 -11.48 3.03
N ARG A 133 -8.97 -12.29 4.05
CA ARG A 133 -7.70 -12.95 4.36
C ARG A 133 -7.90 -14.46 4.25
N GLN A 134 -7.25 -15.08 3.29
CA GLN A 134 -7.25 -16.55 3.13
C GLN A 134 -6.20 -17.18 4.01
N SER A 135 -6.49 -18.32 4.65
CA SER A 135 -5.46 -19.12 5.34
C SER A 135 -4.48 -19.72 4.33
N GLN A 136 -3.19 -19.77 4.69
CA GLN A 136 -2.20 -20.53 3.92
C GLN A 136 -2.33 -22.04 4.15
N ASP A 137 -2.79 -22.45 5.33
CA ASP A 137 -2.98 -23.85 5.68
C ASP A 137 -4.34 -24.34 5.20
N ASP A 138 -4.38 -25.53 4.58
CA ASP A 138 -5.60 -26.17 4.05
C ASP A 138 -6.67 -26.43 5.15
N ASN A 139 -6.26 -26.47 6.42
CA ASN A 139 -7.12 -26.67 7.59
C ASN A 139 -7.42 -25.37 8.36
N GLY A 140 -6.94 -24.22 7.88
CA GLY A 140 -7.17 -22.93 8.54
C GLY A 140 -8.38 -22.21 7.98
N SER A 141 -9.12 -21.53 8.85
CA SER A 141 -10.28 -20.72 8.46
C SER A 141 -9.84 -19.45 7.74
N GLY A 142 -10.59 -19.03 6.73
CA GLY A 142 -10.47 -17.69 6.17
C GLY A 142 -11.13 -16.64 7.06
N LEU A 143 -10.84 -15.37 6.78
CA LEU A 143 -11.40 -14.22 7.50
C LEU A 143 -11.92 -13.19 6.50
N SER A 144 -13.18 -12.80 6.64
CA SER A 144 -13.83 -11.75 5.85
C SER A 144 -14.23 -10.60 6.78
N ILE A 145 -13.79 -9.39 6.49
CA ILE A 145 -14.10 -8.17 7.24
C ILE A 145 -14.86 -7.22 6.32
N TYR A 146 -16.05 -6.84 6.74
CA TYR A 146 -16.92 -5.91 6.04
C TYR A 146 -17.05 -4.63 6.84
N LEU A 147 -16.67 -3.50 6.22
CA LEU A 147 -16.75 -2.17 6.79
C LEU A 147 -17.74 -1.32 5.99
N SER A 148 -18.85 -0.94 6.60
CA SER A 148 -19.86 -0.01 6.05
C SER A 148 -19.83 1.30 6.81
N PHE A 149 -19.81 2.40 6.07
CA PHE A 149 -19.84 3.77 6.57
C PHE A 149 -21.13 4.46 6.11
N GLN A 150 -21.51 5.55 6.79
CA GLN A 150 -22.66 6.37 6.38
C GLN A 150 -22.46 6.95 4.97
N GLU A 151 -23.51 6.98 4.15
CA GLU A 151 -23.44 7.39 2.74
C GLU A 151 -23.16 8.89 2.56
N GLU A 152 -23.51 9.72 3.55
CA GLU A 152 -23.24 11.16 3.52
C GLU A 152 -21.78 11.51 3.83
N LEU A 153 -20.96 10.53 4.21
CA LEU A 153 -19.59 10.75 4.64
C LEU A 153 -18.70 11.11 3.44
N ASN A 154 -18.20 12.35 3.43
CA ASN A 154 -17.28 12.82 2.39
C ASN A 154 -16.36 13.91 2.98
N PRO A 155 -15.02 13.72 2.99
CA PRO A 155 -14.28 12.56 2.47
C PRO A 155 -14.41 11.31 3.33
N MET A 156 -14.04 10.16 2.76
CA MET A 156 -13.95 8.91 3.52
C MET A 156 -12.85 8.98 4.58
N PRO A 157 -13.05 8.38 5.77
CA PRO A 157 -12.01 8.29 6.78
C PRO A 157 -10.90 7.39 6.28
N SER A 158 -9.67 7.64 6.74
CA SER A 158 -8.61 6.65 6.57
C SER A 158 -8.71 5.57 7.62
N ILE A 159 -8.33 4.37 7.21
CA ILE A 159 -8.63 3.14 7.92
C ILE A 159 -7.33 2.34 8.07
N ALA A 160 -7.11 1.80 9.27
CA ALA A 160 -6.21 0.68 9.51
C ALA A 160 -7.00 -0.48 10.11
N VAL A 161 -6.69 -1.70 9.65
CA VAL A 161 -7.24 -2.94 10.17
C VAL A 161 -6.10 -3.89 10.47
N TRP A 162 -6.06 -4.42 11.68
CA TRP A 162 -5.02 -5.34 12.11
C TRP A 162 -5.54 -6.34 13.14
N ALA A 163 -4.77 -7.39 13.36
CA ALA A 163 -5.01 -8.38 14.40
C ALA A 163 -4.01 -8.20 15.54
N GLU A 164 -4.48 -8.38 16.77
CA GLU A 164 -3.69 -8.44 17.99
C GLU A 164 -3.96 -9.75 18.75
N SER A 165 -2.97 -10.19 19.50
CA SER A 165 -3.17 -11.22 20.54
C SER A 165 -4.08 -10.69 21.65
N THR A 166 -4.64 -11.59 22.44
CA THR A 166 -5.43 -11.23 23.65
C THR A 166 -4.60 -10.47 24.69
N THR A 167 -3.27 -10.51 24.60
CA THR A 167 -2.33 -9.73 25.42
C THR A 167 -1.96 -8.36 24.82
N GLY A 168 -2.55 -7.97 23.67
CA GLY A 168 -2.36 -6.66 23.04
C GLY A 168 -1.10 -6.51 22.17
N SER A 169 -0.44 -7.63 21.82
CA SER A 169 0.69 -7.61 20.88
C SER A 169 0.20 -7.77 19.45
N MET A 170 0.66 -6.92 18.54
CA MET A 170 0.27 -6.93 17.12
C MET A 170 0.72 -8.23 16.43
N ILE A 171 -0.21 -8.88 15.74
CA ILE A 171 0.02 -10.12 14.98
C ILE A 171 0.27 -9.80 13.52
N GLU A 172 -0.66 -9.12 12.84
CA GLU A 172 -0.58 -8.85 11.40
C GLU A 172 -1.37 -7.57 11.07
N THR A 173 -0.83 -6.71 10.19
CA THR A 173 -1.62 -5.63 9.57
C THR A 173 -2.36 -6.20 8.36
N LEU A 174 -3.68 -6.21 8.41
CA LEU A 174 -4.54 -6.74 7.35
C LEU A 174 -4.76 -5.68 6.26
N TYR A 175 -5.08 -4.46 6.68
CA TYR A 175 -5.35 -3.37 5.76
C TYR A 175 -4.83 -2.04 6.30
N LEU A 176 -4.30 -1.21 5.41
CA LEU A 176 -4.00 0.18 5.66
C LEU A 176 -4.40 0.97 4.41
N GLU A 177 -4.98 2.16 4.61
CA GLU A 177 -5.30 3.06 3.51
C GLU A 177 -4.08 3.30 2.61
N GLN A 178 -4.26 3.15 1.30
CA GLN A 178 -3.16 3.17 0.35
C GLN A 178 -2.39 4.50 0.35
N SER A 179 -3.08 5.62 0.61
CA SER A 179 -2.46 6.95 0.73
C SER A 179 -1.48 7.05 1.91
N LEU A 180 -1.62 6.21 2.93
CA LEU A 180 -0.79 6.19 4.13
C LEU A 180 0.34 5.16 4.05
N ALA A 181 0.27 4.20 3.13
CA ALA A 181 1.15 3.02 3.13
C ALA A 181 2.61 3.31 2.76
N TYR A 182 2.89 4.33 1.96
CA TYR A 182 4.20 4.51 1.30
C TYR A 182 5.10 5.59 1.89
N SER A 183 4.66 6.30 2.95
CA SER A 183 5.43 7.40 3.56
C SER A 183 5.06 7.56 5.03
N GLU A 184 6.03 7.79 5.93
CA GLU A 184 5.74 8.17 7.33
C GLU A 184 5.09 9.55 7.46
N VAL A 185 5.26 10.40 6.44
CA VAL A 185 4.64 11.72 6.36
C VAL A 185 3.84 11.81 5.07
N PRO A 186 2.69 11.10 4.98
CA PRO A 186 1.84 11.15 3.80
C PRO A 186 1.20 12.54 3.63
N LEU A 187 0.63 12.76 2.44
CA LEU A 187 -0.29 13.88 2.24
C LEU A 187 -1.65 13.48 2.82
N TRP A 188 -2.08 14.22 3.83
CA TRP A 188 -3.39 14.14 4.44
C TRP A 188 -4.19 15.36 3.99
N GLU A 189 -5.18 15.14 3.13
CA GLU A 189 -5.75 16.19 2.28
C GLU A 189 -4.61 16.87 1.49
N ASP A 190 -4.31 18.13 1.83
CA ASP A 190 -3.29 18.94 1.16
C ASP A 190 -2.02 19.14 2.01
N TYR A 191 -1.94 18.51 3.18
CA TYR A 191 -0.89 18.78 4.16
C TYR A 191 -0.05 17.55 4.48
N LYS A 192 1.24 17.77 4.68
CA LYS A 192 2.15 16.73 5.16
C LYS A 192 1.91 16.49 6.65
N THR A 193 1.40 15.33 6.99
CA THR A 193 1.03 14.97 8.36
C THR A 193 1.72 13.67 8.72
N GLN A 194 2.24 13.56 9.94
CA GLN A 194 2.82 12.29 10.39
C GLN A 194 1.74 11.22 10.46
N ARG A 195 2.06 10.00 10.00
CA ARG A 195 1.13 8.87 10.02
C ARG A 195 0.61 8.57 11.42
N SER A 196 1.44 8.78 12.44
CA SER A 196 1.10 8.66 13.86
C SER A 196 0.10 9.70 14.36
N HIS A 197 -0.02 10.87 13.72
CA HIS A 197 -1.07 11.84 14.07
C HIS A 197 -2.41 11.49 13.42
N ILE A 198 -2.39 10.61 12.43
CA ILE A 198 -3.56 10.19 11.68
C ILE A 198 -4.14 8.91 12.27
N LEU A 199 -3.32 7.87 12.42
CA LEU A 199 -3.69 6.56 12.98
C LEU A 199 -2.69 6.21 14.10
N PRO A 200 -2.73 6.94 15.23
CA PRO A 200 -1.77 6.76 16.33
C PRO A 200 -1.73 5.33 16.86
N LEU A 201 -2.89 4.71 17.10
CA LEU A 201 -2.94 3.43 17.80
C LEU A 201 -2.30 2.33 16.97
N TRP A 202 -2.72 2.19 15.71
CA TRP A 202 -2.11 1.25 14.77
C TRP A 202 -0.63 1.56 14.56
N ARG A 203 -0.24 2.83 14.38
CA ARG A 203 1.15 3.17 14.05
C ARG A 203 2.12 2.85 15.19
N HIS A 204 1.71 3.06 16.43
CA HIS A 204 2.48 2.68 17.62
C HIS A 204 2.62 1.15 17.73
N ARG A 205 1.55 0.40 17.47
CA ARG A 205 1.60 -1.08 17.44
C ARG A 205 2.50 -1.61 16.33
N TYR A 206 2.51 -0.93 15.18
CA TYR A 206 3.35 -1.27 14.03
C TYR A 206 4.86 -1.08 14.29
N THR A 207 5.27 -0.34 15.32
CA THR A 207 6.68 -0.24 15.71
C THR A 207 7.27 -1.59 16.07
N LEU A 208 6.50 -2.48 16.71
CA LEU A 208 6.94 -3.84 17.03
C LEU A 208 7.26 -4.67 15.78
N LEU A 209 6.56 -4.39 14.66
CA LEU A 209 6.78 -5.08 13.38
C LEU A 209 7.89 -4.44 12.55
N SER A 210 7.90 -3.11 12.47
CA SER A 210 8.81 -2.35 11.61
C SER A 210 10.18 -2.08 12.23
N GLY A 211 10.30 -2.16 13.56
CA GLY A 211 11.47 -1.71 14.29
C GLY A 211 11.72 -0.20 14.19
N ILE A 212 10.69 0.59 13.81
CA ILE A 212 10.79 2.05 13.66
C ILE A 212 9.72 2.72 14.49
N LYS A 213 10.16 3.61 15.39
CA LYS A 213 9.27 4.42 16.22
C LYS A 213 8.45 5.38 15.37
N PRO A 214 7.30 5.87 15.86
CA PRO A 214 6.52 6.90 15.17
C PRO A 214 7.31 8.17 14.83
N SER A 215 8.34 8.48 15.60
CA SER A 215 9.27 9.60 15.33
C SER A 215 10.17 9.38 14.10
N GLY A 216 10.20 8.17 13.54
CA GLY A 216 11.11 7.76 12.46
C GLY A 216 12.47 7.24 12.95
N GLU A 217 12.70 7.22 14.25
CA GLU A 217 13.92 6.65 14.84
C GLU A 217 13.89 5.12 14.81
N VAL A 218 15.05 4.52 14.51
CA VAL A 218 15.22 3.07 14.58
C VAL A 218 15.13 2.64 16.04
N ASP A 219 14.20 1.72 16.32
CA ASP A 219 14.11 1.08 17.62
C ASP A 219 15.15 -0.05 17.70
N ALA A 220 16.27 0.25 18.35
CA ALA A 220 17.38 -0.68 18.54
C ALA A 220 17.09 -1.77 19.60
N VAL A 221 15.96 -1.70 20.29
CA VAL A 221 15.59 -2.62 21.38
C VAL A 221 14.57 -3.66 20.91
N SER A 222 13.62 -3.26 20.06
CA SER A 222 12.69 -4.17 19.41
C SER A 222 13.34 -4.84 18.18
N GLY A 223 14.31 -5.72 18.42
CA GLY A 223 14.80 -6.60 17.37
C GLY A 223 13.70 -7.55 16.91
N ALA A 224 13.52 -7.69 15.59
CA ALA A 224 12.72 -8.77 15.02
C ALA A 224 13.24 -10.10 15.58
N THR A 225 12.44 -10.75 16.43
CA THR A 225 12.76 -12.08 16.90
C THR A 225 12.70 -13.01 15.68
N GLU A 226 13.81 -13.67 15.33
CA GLU A 226 13.97 -14.47 14.10
C GLU A 226 12.89 -15.56 13.89
N SER A 227 12.06 -15.85 14.90
CA SER A 227 11.11 -16.96 14.94
C SER A 227 9.63 -16.57 14.84
N HIS A 228 9.24 -15.29 14.98
CA HIS A 228 7.82 -14.92 14.87
C HIS A 228 7.47 -14.51 13.43
N ARG A 229 6.83 -15.43 12.70
CA ARG A 229 6.02 -15.03 11.55
C ARG A 229 4.85 -14.21 12.12
N PHE A 230 4.87 -12.91 11.85
CA PHE A 230 3.76 -11.98 12.11
C PHE A 230 2.61 -12.26 11.12
N ALA A 231 2.03 -13.44 11.30
CA ALA A 231 1.04 -14.02 10.41
C ALA A 231 -0.11 -14.56 11.27
N LEU A 232 -1.33 -14.32 10.81
CA LEU A 232 -2.53 -14.75 11.50
C LEU A 232 -2.78 -16.27 11.38
N ASP A 233 -2.10 -16.95 10.45
CA ASP A 233 -2.34 -18.38 10.13
C ASP A 233 -2.32 -19.32 11.35
N PRO A 234 -1.36 -19.24 12.30
CA PRO A 234 -1.35 -20.11 13.48
C PRO A 234 -2.57 -19.91 14.39
N TYR A 235 -3.20 -18.74 14.35
CA TYR A 235 -4.39 -18.42 15.13
C TYR A 235 -5.67 -18.93 14.44
N LEU A 236 -5.69 -19.02 13.10
CA LEU A 236 -6.86 -19.44 12.32
C LEU A 236 -7.09 -20.96 12.27
N VAL A 237 -6.27 -21.75 12.97
CA VAL A 237 -6.38 -23.21 13.03
C VAL A 237 -7.58 -23.63 13.88
N VAL A 238 -8.51 -24.37 13.27
CA VAL A 238 -9.70 -24.92 13.93
C VAL A 238 -9.33 -26.04 14.92
N GLY A 239 -10.03 -26.11 16.05
CA GLY A 239 -9.90 -27.11 17.11
C GLY A 239 -8.78 -26.83 18.11
N LYS A 240 -8.26 -25.60 18.14
CA LYS A 240 -7.14 -25.19 19.01
C LYS A 240 -7.55 -24.27 20.16
N GLY A 241 -8.80 -23.82 20.19
CA GLY A 241 -9.30 -22.82 21.13
C GLY A 241 -8.60 -21.47 20.97
N ASN A 242 -8.19 -21.14 19.74
CA ASN A 242 -7.46 -19.92 19.47
C ASN A 242 -8.37 -18.70 19.50
N GLU A 243 -7.86 -17.62 20.09
CA GLU A 243 -8.54 -16.34 20.19
C GLU A 243 -7.59 -15.21 19.79
N PHE A 244 -8.14 -14.18 19.14
CA PHE A 244 -7.41 -12.97 18.82
C PHE A 244 -8.37 -11.78 18.74
N VAL A 245 -7.82 -10.58 18.86
CA VAL A 245 -8.59 -9.33 18.77
C VAL A 245 -8.38 -8.74 17.38
N LEU A 246 -9.47 -8.45 16.68
CA LEU A 246 -9.44 -7.59 15.50
C LEU A 246 -9.64 -6.15 15.90
N CYS A 247 -8.85 -5.28 15.29
CA CYS A 247 -8.86 -3.85 15.54
C CYS A 247 -9.10 -3.10 14.21
N VAL A 248 -9.98 -2.12 14.24
CA VAL A 248 -10.26 -1.19 13.15
C VAL A 248 -10.12 0.22 13.72
N GLU A 249 -9.09 0.94 13.27
CA GLU A 249 -8.92 2.37 13.59
C GLU A 249 -9.35 3.20 12.39
N ILE A 250 -10.21 4.19 12.64
CA ILE A 250 -10.66 5.13 11.62
C ILE A 250 -10.37 6.56 12.03
N ASN A 251 -9.98 7.41 11.08
CA ASN A 251 -9.85 8.84 11.31
C ASN A 251 -10.36 9.65 10.11
N ALA A 252 -11.25 10.60 10.35
CA ALA A 252 -11.77 11.49 9.34
C ALA A 252 -11.06 12.85 9.36
N PRO A 253 -10.56 13.32 8.20
CA PRO A 253 -9.99 14.66 8.12
C PRO A 253 -11.09 15.71 8.35
N ARG A 254 -10.70 16.87 8.89
CA ARG A 254 -11.58 18.04 9.08
C ARG A 254 -12.82 17.81 9.95
N ASP A 255 -12.91 16.71 10.71
CA ASP A 255 -14.05 16.41 11.58
C ASP A 255 -13.99 17.20 12.91
N THR A 256 -14.17 18.52 12.82
CA THR A 256 -14.07 19.43 13.97
C THR A 256 -15.30 19.42 14.88
N ASN A 257 -15.10 19.71 16.16
CA ASN A 257 -16.18 19.99 17.12
C ASN A 257 -15.76 21.11 18.10
N LYS A 258 -16.53 21.34 19.17
CA LYS A 258 -16.22 22.39 20.16
C LYS A 258 -14.88 22.19 20.88
N GLU A 259 -14.54 20.94 21.21
CA GLU A 259 -13.30 20.58 21.90
C GLU A 259 -12.12 20.46 20.91
N PHE A 260 -12.40 20.05 19.67
CA PHE A 260 -11.41 19.82 18.61
C PHE A 260 -11.60 20.80 17.45
N SER A 261 -11.01 21.98 17.58
CA SER A 261 -11.12 23.08 16.60
C SER A 261 -10.07 23.03 15.48
N ASN A 262 -9.11 22.11 15.54
CA ASN A 262 -8.08 21.96 14.50
C ASN A 262 -8.72 21.47 13.20
N THR A 263 -8.75 22.32 12.18
CA THR A 263 -9.38 22.02 10.89
C THR A 263 -8.68 20.94 10.08
N LEU A 264 -7.42 20.60 10.38
CA LEU A 264 -6.68 19.56 9.69
C LEU A 264 -6.92 18.18 10.33
N LEU A 265 -6.67 18.08 11.64
CA LEU A 265 -6.76 16.82 12.38
C LEU A 265 -8.18 16.48 12.80
N GLY A 266 -8.99 17.48 13.14
CA GLY A 266 -10.34 17.27 13.67
C GLY A 266 -10.33 16.54 15.01
N GLN A 267 -11.39 15.78 15.23
CA GLN A 267 -11.55 14.83 16.32
C GLN A 267 -10.52 13.68 16.23
N PRO A 268 -10.20 13.03 17.35
CA PRO A 268 -9.25 11.93 17.35
C PRO A 268 -9.78 10.70 16.61
N SER A 269 -8.85 9.82 16.20
CA SER A 269 -9.18 8.53 15.60
C SER A 269 -10.00 7.67 16.57
N LEU A 270 -10.92 6.86 16.03
CA LEU A 270 -11.73 5.93 16.81
C LEU A 270 -11.25 4.50 16.60
N LEU A 271 -11.17 3.75 17.70
CA LEU A 271 -10.83 2.34 17.72
C LEU A 271 -12.09 1.51 17.92
N TYR A 272 -12.32 0.61 16.98
CA TYR A 272 -13.30 -0.44 17.08
C TYR A 272 -12.61 -1.78 17.23
N THR A 273 -13.02 -2.59 18.20
CA THR A 273 -12.44 -3.91 18.40
C THR A 273 -13.48 -5.02 18.47
N CYS A 274 -13.02 -6.24 18.22
CA CYS A 274 -13.83 -7.43 18.27
C CYS A 274 -12.95 -8.62 18.70
N LEU A 275 -13.41 -9.42 19.67
CA LEU A 275 -12.75 -10.68 20.05
C LEU A 275 -13.26 -11.80 19.14
N VAL A 276 -12.35 -12.45 18.42
CA VAL A 276 -12.65 -13.55 17.51
C VAL A 276 -12.23 -14.86 18.16
N GLU A 277 -13.20 -15.74 18.38
CA GLU A 277 -13.01 -17.09 18.90
C GLU A 277 -13.12 -18.10 17.75
N VAL A 278 -12.00 -18.66 17.28
CA VAL A 278 -11.96 -19.43 16.01
C VAL A 278 -12.85 -20.66 16.02
N ASP A 279 -13.05 -21.25 17.20
CA ASP A 279 -13.84 -22.47 17.38
C ASP A 279 -15.31 -22.21 17.76
N SER A 280 -15.75 -20.94 17.85
CA SER A 280 -17.14 -20.60 18.13
C SER A 280 -18.08 -21.14 17.05
N ASP A 281 -19.26 -21.63 17.44
CA ASP A 281 -20.29 -22.07 16.51
C ASP A 281 -20.84 -20.91 15.66
N GLU A 282 -20.80 -19.67 16.17
CA GLU A 282 -21.21 -18.47 15.45
C GLU A 282 -20.04 -17.90 14.63
N PRO A 283 -20.12 -17.86 13.29
CA PRO A 283 -19.01 -17.39 12.46
C PRO A 283 -18.98 -15.87 12.34
N TYR A 284 -19.94 -15.14 12.92
CA TYR A 284 -20.11 -13.71 12.73
C TYR A 284 -19.80 -12.94 14.01
N TYR A 285 -19.03 -11.85 13.87
CA TYR A 285 -18.66 -11.01 15.01
C TYR A 285 -18.81 -9.54 14.66
N LEU A 286 -19.37 -8.76 15.59
CA LEU A 286 -19.57 -7.32 15.43
C LEU A 286 -18.46 -6.55 16.13
N PHE A 287 -18.05 -5.44 15.52
CA PHE A 287 -17.11 -4.53 16.17
C PHE A 287 -17.83 -3.51 17.05
N ASP A 288 -17.29 -3.33 18.25
CA ASP A 288 -17.71 -2.33 19.22
C ASP A 288 -16.72 -1.18 19.29
N LEU A 289 -17.22 0.02 19.56
CA LEU A 289 -16.37 1.19 19.81
C LEU A 289 -15.73 1.02 21.20
N THR A 290 -14.42 0.85 21.25
CA THR A 290 -13.71 0.51 22.49
C THR A 290 -12.69 1.55 22.93
N GLY A 291 -12.26 2.45 22.03
CA GLY A 291 -11.44 3.59 22.45
C GLY A 291 -11.21 4.62 21.37
N HIS A 292 -10.28 5.55 21.63
CA HIS A 292 -9.84 6.54 20.67
C HIS A 292 -8.34 6.87 20.82
N GLY A 293 -7.75 7.43 19.75
CA GLY A 293 -6.34 7.80 19.66
C GLY A 293 -6.05 9.26 20.01
N GLY A 294 -6.80 9.84 20.94
CA GLY A 294 -6.65 11.24 21.35
C GLY A 294 -5.66 11.46 22.49
N GLY A 295 -5.35 12.72 22.79
CA GLY A 295 -4.49 13.10 23.91
C GLY A 295 -3.12 12.42 23.86
N ASP A 296 -2.75 11.79 24.97
CA ASP A 296 -1.45 11.13 25.18
C ASP A 296 -1.23 9.95 24.22
N ALA A 297 -2.27 9.42 23.60
CA ALA A 297 -2.17 8.32 22.62
C ALA A 297 -1.31 8.67 21.41
N LEU A 298 -1.24 9.96 21.04
CA LEU A 298 -0.40 10.44 19.95
C LEU A 298 1.09 10.14 20.21
N GLU A 299 1.52 10.27 21.47
CA GLU A 299 2.91 10.06 21.89
C GLU A 299 3.17 8.65 22.43
N THR A 300 2.16 8.01 23.03
CA THR A 300 2.33 6.75 23.78
C THR A 300 1.71 5.53 23.11
N GLY A 301 0.75 5.71 22.20
CA GLY A 301 -0.03 4.60 21.64
C GLY A 301 -0.98 3.94 22.64
N ASN A 302 -1.21 4.57 23.80
CA ASN A 302 -2.15 4.10 24.81
C ASN A 302 -3.59 4.47 24.43
N ILE A 303 -4.47 3.48 24.46
CA ILE A 303 -5.88 3.65 24.13
C ILE A 303 -6.54 4.53 25.20
N GLN A 304 -7.27 5.55 24.75
CA GLN A 304 -8.13 6.37 25.60
C GLN A 304 -9.57 5.84 25.54
N TYR A 305 -10.26 5.82 26.69
CA TYR A 305 -11.57 5.18 26.85
C TYR A 305 -12.69 6.18 27.14
N ASP A 306 -12.37 7.46 27.34
CA ASP A 306 -13.37 8.50 27.52
C ASP A 306 -13.97 8.91 26.17
N PHE A 307 -15.28 9.13 26.14
CA PHE A 307 -15.96 9.45 24.89
C PHE A 307 -16.75 10.76 24.95
N ASP A 308 -16.77 11.46 26.09
CA ASP A 308 -17.63 12.62 26.30
C ASP A 308 -17.29 13.77 25.33
N ILE A 309 -16.02 13.88 24.95
CA ILE A 309 -15.49 14.90 24.02
C ILE A 309 -15.67 14.53 22.55
N ILE A 310 -16.11 13.29 22.26
CA ILE A 310 -16.28 12.77 20.90
C ILE A 310 -17.74 12.94 20.45
N GLY A 311 -17.91 13.68 19.36
CA GLY A 311 -19.19 14.06 18.75
C GLY A 311 -19.47 13.31 17.44
N SER A 312 -19.35 13.99 16.31
CA SER A 312 -19.70 13.49 14.96
C SER A 312 -18.95 12.23 14.57
N ALA A 313 -17.73 12.03 15.05
CA ALA A 313 -16.91 10.87 14.70
C ALA A 313 -17.61 9.52 15.01
N LYS A 314 -18.39 9.45 16.10
CA LYS A 314 -19.15 8.25 16.48
C LYS A 314 -20.19 7.83 15.45
N LYS A 315 -20.65 8.76 14.62
CA LYS A 315 -21.71 8.53 13.63
C LYS A 315 -21.16 8.04 12.29
N MET A 316 -19.84 7.97 12.11
CA MET A 316 -19.25 7.55 10.84
C MET A 316 -19.50 6.07 10.51
N LYS A 317 -19.49 5.21 11.53
CA LYS A 317 -19.76 3.77 11.38
C LYS A 317 -21.24 3.55 11.07
N ASP A 318 -21.51 2.74 10.06
CA ASP A 318 -22.81 2.10 9.86
C ASP A 318 -22.77 0.66 10.42
N LEU A 319 -22.00 -0.22 9.77
CA LEU A 319 -21.85 -1.63 10.19
C LEU A 319 -20.43 -2.12 9.94
N PHE A 320 -19.75 -2.55 10.99
CA PHE A 320 -18.49 -3.29 10.90
C PHE A 320 -18.73 -4.72 11.37
N LEU A 321 -18.47 -5.69 10.49
CA LEU A 321 -18.77 -7.10 10.68
C LEU A 321 -17.57 -7.95 10.26
N VAL A 322 -17.33 -9.01 11.02
CA VAL A 322 -16.38 -10.07 10.71
C VAL A 322 -17.15 -11.35 10.43
N LYS A 323 -16.66 -12.13 9.47
CA LYS A 323 -17.08 -13.50 9.22
C LYS A 323 -15.86 -14.41 9.16
N LEU A 324 -15.85 -15.48 9.95
CA LEU A 324 -14.91 -16.59 9.77
C LEU A 324 -15.43 -17.53 8.68
N GLU A 325 -14.59 -17.77 7.67
CA GLU A 325 -14.85 -18.71 6.58
C GLU A 325 -14.32 -20.08 7.03
N LYS A 326 -15.19 -20.90 7.64
CA LYS A 326 -14.90 -22.30 8.00
C LYS A 326 -14.94 -23.21 6.77
#